data_AF-S3V3N1-F1
#
_entry.id   AF-S3V3N1-F1
#
_cell.length_a   1.000
_cell.length_b   1.000
_cell.length_c   1.000
_cell.angle_alpha   90.00
_cell.angle_beta   90.00
_cell.angle_gamma   90.00
#
_symmetry.space_group_name_H-M   'P 1'
#
loop_
_entity.id
_entity.type
_entity.pdbx_description
1 polymer ?
#
loop_
_entity_poly.entity_id
_entity_poly.type
_entity_poly.pdbx_seq_one_letter_code
_entity_poly.pdbx_strand_id
1 'polypeptide(L)'
;MQEPNISGLQELPAQDRVLRYLSYTILLNYTGDPVFSSNCTNRFLNFLNDIIHRDSWFFLANRIEQFIKDFENFGVEISYDF
;
A
#
# COMPACT_ATOMS: atom_id res chain seq x y z
N MET A 1 -4.49 -18.45 0.68
CA MET A 1 -3.60 -17.72 1.60
C MET A 1 -4.48 -17.17 2.72
N GLN A 2 -4.17 -17.51 3.97
CA GLN A 2 -4.97 -17.07 5.13
C GLN A 2 -4.49 -15.67 5.52
N GLU A 3 -5.42 -14.72 5.71
CA GLU A 3 -5.04 -13.35 6.10
C GLU A 3 -4.33 -13.37 7.46
N PRO A 4 -3.22 -12.62 7.63
CA PRO A 4 -2.50 -12.57 8.89
C PRO A 4 -3.40 -11.97 9.98
N ASN A 5 -3.47 -12.63 11.13
CA ASN A 5 -4.30 -12.21 12.26
C ASN A 5 -3.64 -11.02 12.99
N ILE A 6 -3.86 -9.81 12.50
CA ILE A 6 -3.39 -8.57 13.13
C ILE A 6 -4.50 -8.04 14.05
N SER A 7 -4.19 -7.95 15.34
CA SER A 7 -5.19 -7.61 16.38
C SER A 7 -5.87 -6.25 16.13
N GLY A 8 -7.20 -6.20 16.25
CA GLY A 8 -8.00 -4.99 16.08
C GLY A 8 -8.21 -4.52 14.64
N LEU A 9 -7.92 -5.36 13.63
CA LEU A 9 -8.16 -5.02 12.22
C LEU A 9 -9.63 -4.82 11.88
N GLN A 10 -10.53 -5.65 12.41
CA GLN A 10 -11.93 -5.66 11.99
C GLN A 10 -12.70 -4.39 12.39
N GLU A 11 -12.23 -3.66 13.39
CA GLU A 11 -12.85 -2.44 13.93
C GLU A 11 -12.44 -1.18 13.15
N LEU A 12 -11.45 -1.27 12.25
CA LEU A 12 -10.96 -0.13 11.48
C LEU A 12 -11.76 0.09 10.18
N PRO A 13 -11.89 1.36 9.74
CA PRO A 13 -12.36 1.68 8.39
C PRO A 13 -11.58 0.93 7.32
N ALA A 14 -12.22 0.59 6.21
CA ALA A 14 -11.63 -0.25 5.16
C ALA A 14 -10.27 0.28 4.66
N GLN A 15 -10.14 1.58 4.47
CA GLN A 15 -8.91 2.25 4.05
C GLN A 15 -7.77 2.11 5.09
N ASP A 16 -8.09 2.23 6.37
CA ASP A 16 -7.10 2.14 7.44
C ASP A 16 -6.61 0.70 7.63
N ARG A 17 -7.48 -0.29 7.35
CA ARG A 17 -7.10 -1.71 7.30
C ARG A 17 -6.07 -1.97 6.20
N VAL A 18 -6.25 -1.39 5.02
CA VAL A 18 -5.32 -1.56 3.88
C VAL A 18 -3.95 -1.01 4.23
N LEU A 19 -3.88 0.20 4.80
CA LEU A 19 -2.61 0.80 5.22
C LEU A 19 -1.90 -0.05 6.28
N ARG A 20 -2.66 -0.58 7.24
CA ARG A 20 -2.13 -1.45 8.29
C ARG A 20 -1.60 -2.77 7.73
N TYR A 21 -2.31 -3.39 6.78
CA TYR A 21 -1.83 -4.58 6.08
C TYR A 21 -0.56 -4.31 5.27
N LEU A 22 -0.51 -3.20 4.52
CA LEU A 22 0.68 -2.77 3.79
C LEU A 22 1.88 -2.62 4.72
N SER A 23 1.70 -1.93 5.85
CA SER A 23 2.76 -1.78 6.87
C SER A 23 3.23 -3.12 7.43
N TYR A 24 2.31 -4.02 7.76
CA TYR A 24 2.65 -5.38 8.22
C TYR A 24 3.42 -6.16 7.15
N THR A 25 2.96 -6.16 5.91
CA THR A 25 3.59 -6.89 4.79
C THR A 25 5.00 -6.37 4.52
N ILE A 26 5.21 -5.06 4.56
CA ILE A 26 6.54 -4.46 4.40
C ILE A 26 7.47 -4.96 5.52
N LEU A 27 7.03 -4.90 6.78
CA LEU A 27 7.82 -5.42 7.91
C LEU A 27 8.12 -6.91 7.75
N LEU A 28 7.12 -7.72 7.45
CA LEU A 28 7.26 -9.16 7.32
C LEU A 28 8.25 -9.54 6.22
N ASN A 29 8.16 -8.89 5.07
CA ASN A 29 9.09 -9.15 3.96
C ASN A 29 10.53 -8.77 4.31
N TYR A 30 10.73 -7.74 5.12
CA TYR A 30 12.07 -7.29 5.50
C TYR A 30 12.66 -8.11 6.66
N THR A 31 11.86 -8.45 7.66
CA THR A 31 12.34 -9.12 8.88
C THR A 31 12.22 -10.63 8.83
N GLY A 32 11.31 -11.18 8.02
CA GLY A 32 10.93 -12.59 8.05
C GLY A 32 10.26 -13.04 9.36
N ASP A 33 9.99 -12.11 10.29
CA ASP A 33 9.47 -12.41 11.62
C ASP A 33 8.02 -11.92 11.74
N PRO A 34 7.03 -12.84 11.71
CA PRO A 34 5.62 -12.48 11.80
C PRO A 34 5.20 -11.95 13.17
N VAL A 35 5.88 -12.34 14.25
CA VAL A 35 5.58 -11.87 15.62
C VAL A 35 6.04 -10.43 15.78
N PHE A 36 7.30 -10.15 15.40
CA PHE A 36 7.83 -8.80 15.37
C PHE A 36 6.96 -7.90 14.48
N SER A 37 6.64 -8.36 13.27
CA SER A 37 5.85 -7.60 12.30
C SER A 37 4.49 -7.24 12.85
N SER A 38 3.77 -8.19 13.44
CA SER A 38 2.46 -7.92 14.06
C SER A 38 2.56 -6.90 15.19
N ASN A 39 3.54 -7.06 16.09
CA ASN A 39 3.73 -6.19 17.25
C ASN A 39 4.17 -4.77 16.87
N CYS A 40 4.92 -4.62 15.78
CA CYS A 40 5.48 -3.34 15.35
C CYS A 40 4.68 -2.63 14.26
N THR A 41 3.66 -3.27 13.67
CA THR A 41 2.88 -2.72 12.55
C THR A 41 2.34 -1.31 12.82
N ASN A 42 1.71 -1.07 13.98
CA ASN A 42 1.14 0.24 14.28
C ASN A 42 2.20 1.32 14.43
N ARG A 43 3.32 0.98 15.08
CA ARG A 43 4.44 1.90 15.26
C ARG A 43 5.08 2.24 13.92
N PHE A 44 5.21 1.25 13.03
CA PHE A 44 5.75 1.46 11.70
C PHE A 44 4.80 2.26 10.79
N LEU A 45 3.49 2.01 10.85
CA LEU A 45 2.49 2.81 10.15
C LEU A 45 2.56 4.29 10.57
N ASN A 46 2.67 4.57 11.87
CA ASN A 46 2.85 5.94 12.36
C ASN A 46 4.15 6.57 11.86
N PHE A 47 5.25 5.81 11.89
CA PHE A 47 6.53 6.25 11.34
C PHE A 47 6.45 6.60 9.85
N LEU A 48 5.71 5.81 9.06
CA LEU A 48 5.47 6.11 7.64
C LEU A 48 4.62 7.36 7.45
N ASN A 49 3.57 7.55 8.25
CA ASN A 49 2.75 8.76 8.19
C ASN A 49 3.56 10.02 8.49
N ASP A 50 4.53 9.93 9.41
CA ASP A 50 5.43 11.05 9.73
C ASP A 50 6.42 11.36 8.60
N ILE A 51 6.84 10.35 7.82
CA ILE A 51 7.73 10.51 6.66
C ILE A 51 7.00 11.04 5.43
N ILE A 52 5.76 10.62 5.22
CA ILE A 52 4.94 11.06 4.09
C ILE A 52 4.44 12.47 4.37
N HIS A 53 5.29 13.46 4.07
CA HIS A 53 4.93 14.87 4.12
C HIS A 53 4.04 15.26 2.93
N ARG A 54 3.46 16.46 3.00
CA ARG A 54 2.58 17.02 1.94
C ARG A 54 3.24 17.00 0.55
N ASP A 55 4.55 17.20 0.48
CA ASP A 55 5.31 17.16 -0.78
C ASP A 55 5.47 15.74 -1.33
N SER A 56 5.59 14.73 -0.45
CA SER A 56 5.58 13.31 -0.83
C SER A 56 4.26 12.91 -1.50
N TRP A 57 3.15 13.51 -1.06
CA TRP A 57 1.84 13.31 -1.68
C TRP A 57 1.78 13.84 -3.12
N PHE A 58 2.42 14.97 -3.41
CA PHE A 58 2.48 15.49 -4.78
C PHE A 58 3.24 14.54 -5.72
N PHE A 59 4.39 14.03 -5.29
CA PHE A 59 5.14 13.05 -6.09
C PHE A 59 4.36 11.74 -6.28
N LEU A 60 3.66 11.28 -5.24
CA LEU A 60 2.85 10.07 -5.31
C LEU A 60 1.64 10.26 -6.24
N ALA A 61 0.97 11.41 -6.20
CA ALA A 61 -0.11 11.75 -7.13
C ALA A 61 0.38 11.72 -8.59
N ASN A 62 1.53 12.33 -8.88
CA ASN A 62 2.12 12.28 -10.23
C ASN A 62 2.41 10.83 -10.69
N ARG A 63 2.86 9.96 -9.79
CA ARG A 63 3.10 8.54 -10.11
C ARG A 63 1.80 7.77 -10.34
N ILE A 64 0.75 8.06 -9.58
CA ILE A 64 -0.58 7.50 -9.79
C ILE A 64 -1.13 7.94 -11.15
N GLU A 65 -1.01 9.21 -11.51
CA GLU A 65 -1.43 9.70 -12.83
C GLU A 65 -0.67 9.03 -13.98
N GLN A 66 0.64 8.83 -13.83
CA GLN A 66 1.44 8.09 -14.81
C GLN A 66 0.96 6.64 -14.96
N PHE A 67 0.74 5.95 -13.84
CA PHE A 67 0.21 4.59 -13.83
C PHE A 67 -1.15 4.48 -14.54
N ILE A 68 -2.07 5.41 -14.25
CA ILE A 68 -3.39 5.46 -14.90
C ILE A 68 -3.22 5.63 -16.41
N LYS A 69 -2.39 6.57 -16.86
CA LYS A 69 -2.13 6.81 -18.29
C LYS A 69 -1.55 5.58 -18.97
N ASP A 70 -0.60 4.90 -18.34
CA ASP A 70 0.01 3.69 -18.89
C ASP A 70 -1.04 2.56 -19.03
N PHE A 71 -1.90 2.39 -18.02
CA PHE A 71 -2.94 1.37 -18.03
C PHE A 71 -4.06 1.68 -19.05
N GLU A 72 -4.49 2.94 -19.15
CA GLU A 72 -5.49 3.37 -20.14
C GLU A 72 -4.95 3.26 -21.56
N ASN A 73 -3.69 3.60 -21.80
CA ASN A 73 -3.04 3.42 -23.11
C ASN A 73 -2.88 1.95 -23.50
N PHE A 74 -2.75 1.04 -22.52
CA PHE A 74 -2.84 -0.41 -22.75
C PHE A 74 -4.23 -0.86 -23.25
N GLY A 75 -5.30 -0.12 -22.89
CA GLY A 75 -6.65 -0.34 -23.41
C GLY A 75 -6.90 0.24 -24.80
N VAL A 76 -5.97 1.05 -25.32
CA VAL A 76 -5.97 1.62 -26.68
C VAL A 76 -4.86 0.97 -27.51
N GLU A 77 -4.65 -0.35 -27.39
CA GLU A 77 -4.03 -1.11 -28.48
C GLU A 77 -5.02 -1.17 -29.66
N ILE A 78 -5.00 -0.07 -30.40
CA ILE A 78 -5.28 0.12 -31.81
C ILE A 78 -5.66 -1.18 -32.55
N SER A 79 -6.97 -1.40 -32.74
CA SER A 79 -7.47 -2.18 -33.87
C SER A 79 -7.40 -1.31 -35.12
N TYR A 80 -6.27 -1.35 -35.82
CA TYR A 80 -6.27 -1.03 -37.25
C TYR A 80 -6.40 -2.36 -38.00
N ASP A 81 -7.64 -2.71 -38.32
CA ASP A 81 -7.91 -3.61 -39.45
C ASP A 81 -7.71 -2.79 -40.73
N PHE A 82 -6.54 -2.93 -41.36
CA PHE A 82 -6.33 -2.62 -42.78
C PHE A 82 -5.59 -3.78 -43.44
#